data_AF-A0A5K1BJQ9-F1
#
_entry.id   AF-A0A5K1BJQ9-F1
#
_cell.length_a   1.000
_cell.length_b   1.000
_cell.length_c   1.000
_cell.angle_alpha   90.00
_cell.angle_beta   90.00
_cell.angle_gamma   90.00
#
_symmetry.space_group_name_H-M   'P 1'
#
loop_
_entity.id
_entity.type
_entity.pdbx_description
1 polymer ?
#
loop_
_entity_poly.entity_id
_entity_poly.type
_entity_poly.pdbx_seq_one_letter_code
_entity_poly.pdbx_strand_id
1 'polypeptide(L)'
;FFVDNIAIREVNHSQGIGGAYAAKPMSVCSTIWDGSKWATNGGRDGVNYKYAPFVASFTGLELVGCVWNQSQSAAACSGRGDGSGIDPINGGDFVRLSDQQRTGMEWARKKYMSYSYCQDPNRFTVMPPECKYQREVGFLEDGADDSWMNDITMMPPLPKHGSSKKGH
;
A
#
# COMPACT_ATOMS: atom_id res chain seq x y z
N PHE A 1 4.50 3.91 3.75
CA PHE A 1 3.24 3.95 4.52
C PHE A 1 3.57 4.11 5.98
N PHE A 2 2.90 5.04 6.67
CA PHE A 2 3.17 5.39 8.06
C PHE A 2 1.90 5.44 8.88
N VAL A 3 2.02 5.17 10.19
CA VAL A 3 1.03 5.45 11.24
C VAL A 3 1.80 6.09 12.38
N ASP A 4 1.40 7.30 12.81
CA ASP A 4 2.07 8.05 13.88
C ASP A 4 3.61 8.13 13.73
N ASN A 5 4.08 8.38 12.50
CA ASN A 5 5.50 8.40 12.10
C ASN A 5 6.25 7.07 12.16
N ILE A 6 5.58 5.97 12.51
CA ILE A 6 6.12 4.61 12.43
C ILE A 6 5.88 4.07 11.03
N ALA A 7 6.95 3.71 10.33
CA ALA A 7 6.83 3.05 9.03
C ALA A 7 6.17 1.66 9.23
N ILE A 8 5.16 1.33 8.42
CA ILE A 8 4.50 0.01 8.48
C ILE A 8 4.69 -0.80 7.19
N ARG A 9 4.95 -0.10 6.07
CA ARG A 9 5.24 -0.71 4.78
C ARG A 9 6.07 0.22 3.92
N GLU A 10 7.11 -0.34 3.32
CA GLU A 10 7.92 0.26 2.26
C GLU A 10 7.68 -0.53 0.96
N VAL A 11 7.55 0.18 -0.16
CA VAL A 11 7.48 -0.40 -1.51
C VAL A 11 8.59 0.24 -2.33
N ASN A 12 9.68 -0.50 -2.52
CA ASN A 12 10.85 0.01 -3.21
C ASN A 12 10.70 -0.16 -4.72
N HIS A 13 11.05 0.89 -5.46
CA HIS A 13 11.17 0.78 -6.90
C HIS A 13 12.37 -0.12 -7.23
N SER A 14 12.11 -1.21 -7.93
CA SER A 14 13.11 -2.18 -8.35
C SER A 14 12.79 -2.66 -9.76
N GLN A 15 13.76 -3.22 -10.47
CA GLN A 15 13.51 -3.82 -11.78
C GLN A 15 12.46 -4.95 -11.70
N GLY A 16 12.37 -5.63 -10.55
CA GLY A 16 11.44 -6.74 -10.31
C GLY A 16 9.98 -6.30 -10.22
N ILE A 17 9.67 -5.18 -9.56
CA ILE A 17 8.28 -4.68 -9.45
C ILE A 17 7.77 -4.10 -10.78
N GLY A 18 8.69 -3.67 -11.66
CA GLY A 18 8.40 -3.24 -13.02
C GLY A 18 7.23 -2.26 -13.11
N GLY A 19 6.31 -2.52 -14.04
CA GLY A 19 5.13 -1.67 -14.28
C GLY A 19 4.09 -1.65 -13.16
N ALA A 20 4.26 -2.44 -12.09
CA ALA A 20 3.39 -2.38 -10.92
C ALA A 20 3.77 -1.25 -9.94
N TYR A 21 4.95 -0.63 -10.11
CA TYR A 21 5.29 0.56 -9.34
C TYR A 21 4.47 1.77 -9.82
N ALA A 22 3.96 2.55 -8.88
CA ALA A 22 3.12 3.72 -9.17
C ALA A 22 3.97 4.87 -9.72
N ALA A 23 4.16 4.90 -11.05
CA ALA A 23 4.96 5.92 -11.74
C ALA A 23 4.12 6.97 -12.49
N LYS A 24 2.79 6.90 -12.41
CA LYS A 24 1.87 7.85 -13.05
C LYS A 24 1.34 8.88 -12.05
N PRO A 25 0.93 10.08 -12.49
CA PRO A 25 0.24 11.04 -11.62
C PRO A 25 -0.97 10.41 -10.94
N MET A 26 -1.19 10.75 -9.67
CA MET A 26 -2.27 10.21 -8.84
C MET A 26 -3.08 11.34 -8.19
N SER A 27 -4.29 10.99 -7.76
CA SER A 27 -5.14 11.86 -6.95
C SER A 27 -5.43 11.18 -5.61
N VAL A 28 -5.60 11.97 -4.55
CA VAL A 28 -5.97 11.47 -3.23
C VAL A 28 -7.50 11.37 -3.16
N CYS A 29 -8.00 10.22 -2.72
CA CYS A 29 -9.43 9.96 -2.54
C CYS A 29 -9.67 9.37 -1.14
N SER A 30 -10.78 9.75 -0.50
CA SER A 30 -11.28 9.12 0.73
C SER A 30 -12.76 8.81 0.56
N THR A 31 -13.16 7.59 0.91
CA THR A 31 -14.52 7.08 0.73
C THR A 31 -14.89 6.13 1.86
N ILE A 32 -16.12 6.23 2.36
CA ILE A 32 -16.75 5.20 3.20
C ILE A 32 -17.74 4.41 2.33
N TRP A 33 -17.66 3.09 2.35
CA TRP A 33 -18.49 2.22 1.51
C TRP A 33 -18.69 0.84 2.12
N ASP A 34 -19.72 0.13 1.66
CA ASP A 34 -20.09 -1.21 2.15
C ASP A 34 -19.19 -2.31 1.55
N GLY A 35 -18.26 -2.80 2.37
CA GLY A 35 -17.35 -3.90 2.04
C GLY A 35 -17.81 -5.28 2.50
N SER A 36 -19.10 -5.51 2.81
CA SER A 36 -19.60 -6.72 3.48
C SER A 36 -19.18 -8.05 2.86
N LYS A 37 -18.86 -8.07 1.56
CA LYS A 37 -18.44 -9.30 0.86
C LYS A 37 -17.00 -9.75 1.17
N TRP A 38 -16.19 -8.92 1.82
CA TRP A 38 -14.77 -9.22 2.03
C TRP A 38 -14.13 -8.55 3.26
N ALA A 39 -14.65 -7.41 3.75
CA ALA A 39 -13.95 -6.54 4.69
C ALA A 39 -13.75 -7.13 6.10
N THR A 40 -14.74 -7.84 6.63
CA THR A 40 -14.70 -8.38 8.02
C THR A 40 -14.78 -9.90 7.98
N ASN A 41 -13.78 -10.58 8.57
CA ASN A 41 -13.69 -12.06 8.59
C ASN A 41 -13.88 -12.70 7.21
N GLY A 42 -13.28 -12.10 6.17
CA GLY A 42 -13.45 -12.56 4.79
C GLY A 42 -14.88 -12.39 4.26
N GLY A 43 -15.65 -11.45 4.79
CA GLY A 43 -17.05 -11.24 4.41
C GLY A 43 -18.05 -12.17 5.11
N ARG A 44 -17.62 -12.92 6.12
CA ARG A 44 -18.54 -13.69 6.99
C ARG A 44 -19.40 -12.79 7.86
N ASP A 45 -18.86 -11.65 8.27
CA ASP A 45 -19.56 -10.67 9.09
C ASP A 45 -19.90 -9.43 8.25
N GLY A 46 -21.11 -9.44 7.68
CA GLY A 46 -21.64 -8.31 6.92
C GLY A 46 -22.02 -7.12 7.80
N VAL A 47 -22.12 -5.94 7.18
CA VAL A 47 -22.51 -4.71 7.88
C VAL A 47 -23.93 -4.83 8.46
N ASN A 48 -24.08 -4.44 9.72
CA ASN A 48 -25.38 -4.36 10.36
C ASN A 48 -25.88 -2.91 10.38
N TYR A 49 -26.73 -2.56 9.42
CA TYR A 49 -27.28 -1.22 9.26
C TYR A 49 -28.14 -0.71 10.42
N LYS A 50 -28.48 -1.55 11.41
CA LYS A 50 -29.11 -1.08 12.66
C LYS A 50 -28.21 -0.15 13.47
N TYR A 51 -26.89 -0.23 13.29
CA TYR A 51 -25.91 0.64 13.95
C TYR A 51 -25.55 1.90 13.15
N ALA A 52 -26.29 2.18 12.08
CA ALA A 52 -26.12 3.42 11.33
C ALA A 52 -26.50 4.65 12.19
N PRO A 53 -25.91 5.84 11.91
CA PRO A 53 -24.97 6.12 10.82
C PRO A 53 -23.53 5.70 11.12
N PHE A 54 -22.82 5.23 10.08
CA PHE A 54 -21.38 5.00 10.13
C PHE A 54 -20.65 6.29 9.74
N VAL A 55 -19.92 6.88 10.68
CA VAL A 55 -19.29 8.20 10.50
C VAL A 55 -17.78 8.07 10.57
N ALA A 56 -17.09 8.56 9.54
CA ALA A 56 -15.63 8.73 9.53
C ALA A 56 -15.32 10.23 9.56
N SER A 57 -14.45 10.65 10.48
CA SER A 57 -14.02 12.05 10.62
C SER A 57 -12.54 12.18 10.27
N PHE A 58 -12.21 13.17 9.46
CA PHE A 58 -10.84 13.47 9.03
C PHE A 58 -10.50 14.90 9.42
N THR A 59 -9.31 15.11 9.98
CA THR A 59 -8.79 16.43 10.34
C THR A 59 -7.29 16.49 10.03
N GLY A 60 -6.74 17.70 9.90
CA GLY A 60 -5.30 17.88 9.66
C GLY A 60 -4.82 17.32 8.31
N LEU A 61 -5.63 17.42 7.25
CA LEU A 61 -5.21 16.99 5.92
C LEU A 61 -4.07 17.88 5.42
N GLU A 62 -2.92 17.26 5.18
CA GLU A 62 -1.74 17.90 4.59
C GLU A 62 -1.41 17.23 3.26
N LEU A 63 -1.31 18.02 2.19
CA LEU A 63 -0.92 17.55 0.87
C LEU A 63 0.42 18.19 0.51
N VAL A 64 1.47 17.38 0.63
CA VAL A 64 2.87 17.79 0.45
C VAL A 64 3.44 16.93 -0.68
N GLY A 65 3.87 17.57 -1.76
CA GLY A 65 4.44 16.89 -2.93
C GLY A 65 4.31 17.72 -4.20
N CYS A 66 4.86 17.21 -5.30
CA CYS A 66 4.80 17.91 -6.58
C CYS A 66 3.40 17.83 -7.21
N VAL A 67 2.80 19.00 -7.48
CA VAL A 67 1.49 19.10 -8.14
C VAL A 67 1.64 18.94 -9.64
N TRP A 68 0.99 17.91 -10.19
CA TRP A 68 0.93 17.68 -11.63
C TRP A 68 -0.22 18.46 -12.28
N ASN A 69 0.06 19.21 -13.36
CA ASN A 69 -0.99 19.77 -14.22
C ASN A 69 -0.64 19.59 -15.71
N GLN A 70 -1.66 19.58 -16.57
CA GLN A 70 -1.51 19.27 -18.01
C GLN A 70 -0.69 20.33 -18.77
N SER A 71 -0.48 21.51 -18.18
CA SER A 71 0.32 22.60 -18.74
C SER A 71 1.78 22.57 -18.29
N GLN A 72 2.12 21.77 -17.27
CA GLN A 72 3.48 21.61 -16.74
C GLN A 72 4.08 20.30 -17.26
N SER A 73 5.37 20.35 -17.61
CA SER A 73 6.08 19.17 -18.11
C SER A 73 6.44 18.22 -16.96
N ALA A 74 6.54 16.90 -17.25
CA ALA A 74 6.96 15.85 -16.29
C ALA A 74 8.27 16.19 -15.59
N ALA A 75 9.11 16.97 -16.28
CA ALA A 75 10.37 17.47 -15.78
C ALA A 75 10.25 18.35 -14.52
N ALA A 76 9.12 19.04 -14.30
CA ALA A 76 8.92 19.90 -13.13
C ALA A 76 8.92 19.14 -11.80
N CYS A 77 8.44 17.89 -11.81
CA CYS A 77 8.49 16.97 -10.66
C CYS A 77 9.71 16.03 -10.69
N SER A 78 10.61 16.22 -11.67
CA SER A 78 11.80 15.37 -11.87
C SER A 78 13.12 16.08 -11.53
N GLY A 79 13.05 17.34 -11.05
CA GLY A 79 14.21 18.20 -10.84
C GLY A 79 15.13 17.69 -9.73
N ARG A 80 16.28 17.12 -10.13
CA ARG A 80 17.41 16.87 -9.23
C ARG A 80 18.13 18.18 -8.92
N GLY A 81 17.95 18.69 -7.72
CA GLY A 81 19.03 19.34 -6.97
C GLY A 81 19.55 20.68 -7.50
N ASP A 82 18.67 21.65 -7.72
CA ASP A 82 19.06 23.07 -7.85
C ASP A 82 18.22 23.98 -6.94
N GLY A 83 17.82 23.52 -5.75
CA GLY A 83 17.23 24.35 -4.69
C GLY A 83 15.93 25.10 -5.04
N SER A 84 15.41 24.96 -6.26
CA SER A 84 14.22 25.60 -6.79
C SER A 84 13.10 24.61 -7.13
N GLY A 85 13.35 23.32 -6.92
CA GLY A 85 12.36 22.26 -7.14
C GLY A 85 11.19 22.37 -6.16
N ILE A 86 9.98 22.40 -6.70
CA ILE A 86 8.69 22.56 -5.98
C ILE A 86 8.33 21.31 -5.16
N ASP A 87 9.15 20.26 -5.17
CA ASP A 87 8.86 19.04 -4.43
C ASP A 87 9.54 19.04 -3.04
N PRO A 88 8.77 19.23 -1.96
CA PRO A 88 9.26 19.18 -0.58
C PRO A 88 9.76 17.80 -0.14
N ILE A 89 9.53 16.75 -0.94
CA ILE A 89 9.96 15.37 -0.69
C ILE A 89 11.13 15.02 -1.63
N ASN A 90 12.11 15.91 -1.70
CA ASN A 90 13.35 15.71 -2.43
C ASN A 90 14.55 15.73 -1.48
N GLY A 91 15.40 14.70 -1.54
CA GLY A 91 16.62 14.62 -0.73
C GLY A 91 17.02 13.20 -0.37
N GLY A 92 18.26 13.00 0.07
CA GLY A 92 18.80 11.69 0.45
C GLY A 92 18.00 10.98 1.55
N ASP A 93 17.39 11.75 2.44
CA ASP A 93 16.58 11.26 3.56
C ASP A 93 15.26 10.62 3.13
N PHE A 94 14.78 10.92 1.90
CA PHE A 94 13.55 10.36 1.33
C PHE A 94 13.80 9.23 0.34
N VAL A 95 15.07 8.91 0.02
CA VAL A 95 15.43 7.84 -0.92
C VAL A 95 15.20 6.45 -0.30
N ARG A 96 15.38 6.33 1.02
CA ARG A 96 15.21 5.10 1.77
C ARG A 96 14.80 5.42 3.20
N LEU A 97 14.12 4.48 3.87
CA LEU A 97 13.94 4.57 5.31
C LEU A 97 15.29 4.62 6.04
N SER A 98 15.37 5.47 7.06
CA SER A 98 16.45 5.43 8.05
C SER A 98 16.46 4.09 8.78
N ASP A 99 17.60 3.72 9.38
CA ASP A 99 17.71 2.45 10.09
C ASP A 99 16.75 2.40 11.30
N GLN A 100 16.54 3.51 11.99
CA GLN A 100 15.56 3.62 13.06
C GLN A 100 14.12 3.38 12.56
N GLN A 101 13.75 3.97 11.41
CA GLN A 101 12.43 3.73 10.80
C GLN A 101 12.27 2.27 10.34
N ARG A 102 13.34 1.65 9.83
CA ARG A 102 13.34 0.24 9.45
C ARG A 102 13.11 -0.66 10.66
N THR A 103 13.82 -0.43 11.77
CA THR A 103 13.60 -1.15 13.03
C THR A 103 12.18 -0.96 13.56
N GLY A 104 11.64 0.26 13.49
CA GLY A 104 10.25 0.54 13.86
C GLY A 104 9.25 -0.24 13.01
N MET A 105 9.51 -0.34 11.69
CA MET A 105 8.71 -1.13 10.77
C MET A 105 8.78 -2.63 11.04
N GLU A 106 9.96 -3.16 11.33
CA GLU A 106 10.15 -4.57 11.68
C GLU A 106 9.41 -4.92 12.97
N TRP A 107 9.50 -4.06 14.00
CA TRP A 107 8.73 -4.21 15.23
C TRP A 107 7.22 -4.20 14.98
N ALA A 108 6.73 -3.24 14.20
CA ALA A 108 5.31 -3.11 13.88
C ALA A 108 4.81 -4.34 13.12
N ARG A 109 5.59 -4.83 12.15
CA ARG A 109 5.27 -6.05 11.40
C ARG A 109 5.26 -7.28 12.30
N LYS A 110 6.30 -7.47 13.11
CA LYS A 110 6.40 -8.63 14.01
C LYS A 110 5.24 -8.70 14.99
N LYS A 111 4.74 -7.56 15.46
CA LYS A 111 3.72 -7.51 16.53
C LYS A 111 2.29 -7.42 16.01
N TYR A 112 2.05 -6.78 14.87
CA TYR A 112 0.70 -6.41 14.42
C TYR A 112 0.36 -6.85 12.98
N MET A 113 1.30 -7.39 12.21
CA MET A 113 1.00 -7.87 10.86
C MET A 113 0.29 -9.22 10.94
N SER A 114 -1.01 -9.21 10.66
CA SER A 114 -1.80 -10.44 10.56
C SER A 114 -1.66 -11.09 9.19
N TYR A 115 -1.56 -10.32 8.11
CA TYR A 115 -1.49 -10.84 6.74
C TYR A 115 -0.37 -10.18 5.92
N SER A 116 0.28 -10.98 5.07
CA SER A 116 1.23 -10.52 4.06
C SER A 116 1.12 -11.35 2.78
N TYR A 117 0.87 -10.69 1.65
CA TYR A 117 0.79 -11.37 0.35
C TYR A 117 2.14 -11.98 -0.09
N CYS A 118 3.26 -11.49 0.46
CA CYS A 118 4.59 -12.06 0.22
C CYS A 118 4.76 -13.44 0.87
N GLN A 119 3.91 -13.78 1.83
CA GLN A 119 3.93 -15.03 2.60
C GLN A 119 2.67 -15.88 2.34
N ASP A 120 1.96 -15.61 1.25
CA ASP A 120 0.70 -16.27 0.89
C ASP A 120 0.90 -17.21 -0.32
N PRO A 121 1.22 -18.49 -0.07
CA PRO A 121 1.46 -19.46 -1.13
C PRO A 121 0.18 -19.86 -1.88
N ASN A 122 -0.99 -19.72 -1.24
CA ASN A 122 -2.28 -19.99 -1.86
C ASN A 122 -2.56 -18.99 -2.98
N ARG A 123 -2.20 -17.73 -2.77
CA ARG A 123 -2.35 -16.67 -3.77
C ARG A 123 -1.20 -16.62 -4.77
N PHE A 124 0.03 -16.81 -4.30
CA PHE A 124 1.24 -16.70 -5.10
C PHE A 124 2.09 -17.95 -4.97
N THR A 125 1.90 -18.90 -5.90
CA THR A 125 2.75 -20.10 -6.01
C THR A 125 4.22 -19.75 -6.30
N VAL A 126 4.45 -18.62 -6.97
CA VAL A 126 5.78 -18.02 -7.18
C VAL A 126 5.82 -16.70 -6.44
N MET A 127 6.78 -16.56 -5.51
CA MET A 127 6.95 -15.35 -4.71
C MET A 127 7.15 -14.11 -5.60
N PRO A 128 6.37 -13.03 -5.39
CA PRO A 128 6.53 -11.80 -6.13
C PRO A 128 7.96 -11.23 -5.99
N PRO A 129 8.57 -10.73 -7.07
CA PRO A 129 9.98 -10.36 -7.10
C PRO A 129 10.33 -9.20 -6.14
N GLU A 130 9.38 -8.34 -5.82
CA GLU A 130 9.53 -7.23 -4.87
C GLU A 130 9.58 -7.69 -3.40
N CYS A 131 9.12 -8.90 -3.10
CA CYS A 131 9.10 -9.45 -1.74
C CYS A 131 10.48 -9.90 -1.25
N LYS A 132 11.47 -10.05 -2.14
CA LYS A 132 12.81 -10.57 -1.81
C LYS A 132 13.55 -9.73 -0.77
N TYR A 133 13.23 -8.45 -0.64
CA TYR A 133 13.85 -7.54 0.33
C TYR A 133 13.21 -7.58 1.73
N GLN A 134 12.09 -8.30 1.91
CA GLN A 134 11.38 -8.38 3.20
C GLN A 134 11.72 -9.64 4.01
N ARG A 135 12.75 -10.39 3.61
CA ARG A 135 13.00 -11.76 4.07
C ARG A 135 13.80 -11.91 5.37
N GLU A 136 14.19 -10.83 6.04
CA GLU A 136 15.04 -10.94 7.24
C GLU A 136 14.29 -10.96 8.57
N VAL A 137 12.96 -10.79 8.59
CA VAL A 137 12.21 -10.97 9.84
C VAL A 137 11.64 -12.38 9.87
N GLY A 138 12.48 -13.32 10.31
CA GLY A 138 12.05 -14.65 10.71
C GLY A 138 10.94 -14.52 11.74
N PHE A 139 9.74 -14.95 11.36
CA PHE A 139 8.70 -15.34 12.29
C PHE A 139 9.28 -16.54 13.03
N LEU A 140 9.75 -16.33 14.25
CA LEU A 140 10.14 -17.45 15.12
C LEU A 140 8.94 -18.40 15.19
N GLU A 141 9.25 -19.69 15.04
CA GLU A 141 8.34 -20.82 15.12
C GLU A 141 7.66 -20.88 16.49
N ASP A 142 6.69 -20.00 16.74
CA ASP A 142 5.78 -20.12 17.88
C ASP A 142 4.39 -20.42 17.32
N GLY A 143 4.20 -21.70 16.95
CA GLY A 143 2.94 -22.42 16.76
C GLY A 143 1.64 -21.62 16.68
N ALA A 144 1.51 -20.72 15.69
CA ALA A 144 0.24 -20.11 15.36
C ALA A 144 -0.53 -21.11 14.47
N ASP A 145 -1.70 -21.51 14.92
CA ASP A 145 -2.65 -22.28 14.13
C ASP A 145 -3.05 -21.46 12.89
N ASP A 146 -2.40 -21.72 11.75
CA ASP A 146 -2.59 -21.02 10.46
C ASP A 146 -3.99 -21.25 9.84
N SER A 147 -4.86 -22.01 10.53
CA SER A 147 -6.27 -22.21 10.21
C SER A 147 -7.04 -20.91 9.91
N TRP A 148 -6.76 -19.83 10.65
CA TRP A 148 -7.47 -18.56 10.48
C TRP A 148 -7.10 -17.81 9.19
N MET A 149 -5.94 -18.08 8.58
CA MET A 149 -5.54 -17.46 7.31
C MET A 149 -6.33 -18.00 6.11
N ASN A 150 -6.86 -19.22 6.20
CA ASN A 150 -7.72 -19.80 5.16
C ASN A 150 -9.10 -19.12 5.06
N ASP A 151 -9.45 -18.31 6.04
CA ASP A 151 -10.75 -17.65 6.16
C ASP A 151 -10.76 -16.18 5.68
N ILE A 152 -9.63 -15.64 5.23
CA ILE A 152 -9.59 -14.29 4.64
C ILE A 152 -10.00 -14.37 3.18
N THR A 153 -11.30 -14.32 2.89
CA THR A 153 -11.78 -14.03 1.54
C THR A 153 -11.34 -12.61 1.17
N MET A 154 -10.41 -12.51 0.21
CA MET A 154 -9.81 -11.24 -0.18
C MET A 154 -10.67 -10.46 -1.18
N MET A 155 -10.39 -9.16 -1.26
CA MET A 155 -10.86 -8.30 -2.35
C MET A 155 -10.68 -9.01 -3.71
N PRO A 156 -11.73 -9.10 -4.54
CA PRO A 156 -11.58 -9.61 -5.89
C PRO A 156 -10.54 -8.77 -6.64
N PRO A 157 -9.76 -9.38 -7.55
CA PRO A 157 -8.82 -8.64 -8.39
C PRO A 157 -9.54 -7.49 -9.10
N LEU A 158 -8.88 -6.33 -9.17
CA LEU A 158 -9.41 -5.18 -9.90
C LEU A 158 -9.85 -5.61 -11.30
N PRO A 159 -11.00 -5.12 -11.81
CA PRO A 159 -11.44 -5.44 -13.16
C PRO A 159 -10.33 -5.13 -14.14
N LYS A 160 -9.92 -6.12 -14.94
CA LYS A 160 -9.05 -5.85 -16.08
C LYS A 160 -9.77 -4.82 -16.95
N HIS A 161 -9.14 -3.66 -17.17
CA HIS A 161 -9.65 -2.68 -18.12
C HIS A 161 -9.90 -3.40 -19.45
N GLY A 162 -11.17 -3.57 -19.80
CA GLY A 162 -11.56 -4.12 -21.07
C GLY A 162 -11.05 -3.18 -22.15
N SER A 163 -10.14 -3.67 -22.98
CA SER A 163 -9.79 -3.03 -24.24
C SER A 163 -11.09 -2.83 -25.01
N SER A 164 -11.53 -1.58 -25.09
CA SER A 164 -12.62 -1.18 -25.97
C SER A 164 -12.20 -1.51 -27.41
N LYS A 165 -12.75 -2.60 -27.95
CA LYS A 165 -12.72 -2.85 -29.39
C LYS A 165 -13.58 -1.77 -30.03
N LYS A 166 -12.94 -0.79 -30.67
CA LYS A 166 -13.60 0.09 -31.65
C LYS A 166 -14.07 -0.79 -32.80
N GLY A 167 -15.38 -0.95 -32.93
CA GLY A 167 -16.01 -1.39 -34.17
C GLY A 167 -16.10 -0.22 -35.14
N HIS A 168 -15.70 -0.47 -36.38
CA HIS A 168 -16.20 0.15 -37.59
C HIS A 168 -16.68 -0.99 -38.49
#